data_AF-W7DCU9-F1
#
_entry.id   AF-W7DCU9-F1
#
_cell.length_a   1.000
_cell.length_b   1.000
_cell.length_c   1.000
_cell.angle_alpha   90.00
_cell.angle_beta   90.00
_cell.angle_gamma   90.00
#
_symmetry.space_group_name_H-M   'P 1'
#
loop_
_entity.id
_entity.type
_entity.pdbx_description
1 polymer ?
#
loop_
_entity_poly.entity_id
_entity_poly.type
_entity_poly.pdbx_seq_one_letter_code
_entity_poly.pdbx_strand_id
1 'polypeptide(L)'
;MNKELFLTELEERLASLNESDREELLEDYQEHFRSGKAEGKSEEEIVLSLGTPKSIAEDIFTEREELLQDPITPPETYYVPRKPTTKERTPGLRVLLLIGLIFLDLVLLIPVGFAVWSFVYFAMVTRWDARFIPTISSPLSTI
;
A
#
# COMPACT_ATOMS: atom_id res chain seq x y z
N MET A 1 15.77 -2.26 22.56
CA MET A 1 15.47 -1.08 23.39
C MET A 1 14.13 -1.33 24.04
N ASN A 2 13.98 -1.04 25.34
CA ASN A 2 12.70 -1.21 26.03
C ASN A 2 11.78 0.00 25.75
N LYS A 3 10.50 -0.13 26.07
CA LYS A 3 9.49 0.93 25.90
C LYS A 3 9.91 2.23 26.58
N GLU A 4 10.33 2.16 27.83
CA GLU A 4 10.64 3.34 28.64
C GLU A 4 11.79 4.14 28.06
N LEU A 5 12.88 3.48 27.66
CA LEU A 5 14.02 4.15 27.05
C LEU A 5 13.65 4.81 25.72
N PHE A 6 12.80 4.16 24.92
CA PHE A 6 12.30 4.74 23.67
C PHE A 6 11.50 6.02 23.93
N LEU A 7 10.56 5.98 24.89
CA LEU A 7 9.70 7.12 25.19
C LEU A 7 10.49 8.27 25.82
N THR A 8 11.43 7.99 26.72
CA THR A 8 12.31 9.02 27.31
C THR A 8 13.19 9.67 26.25
N GLU A 9 13.80 8.88 25.36
CA GLU A 9 14.62 9.45 24.28
C GLU A 9 13.77 10.26 23.29
N LEU A 10 12.53 9.83 23.02
CA LEU A 10 11.59 10.57 22.19
C LEU A 10 11.18 11.89 22.86
N GLU A 11 10.86 11.86 24.16
CA GLU A 11 10.50 13.04 24.95
C GLU A 11 11.62 14.09 24.95
N GLU A 12 12.87 13.68 25.19
CA GLU A 12 14.03 14.59 25.17
C GLU A 12 14.20 15.27 23.81
N ARG A 13 13.97 14.53 22.72
CA ARG A 13 14.08 15.05 21.35
C ARG A 13 12.93 15.99 20.99
N LEU A 14 11.76 15.77 21.57
CA LEU A 14 10.57 16.60 21.39
C LEU A 14 10.48 17.73 22.42
N ALA A 15 11.50 17.98 23.22
CA ALA A 15 11.52 19.03 24.24
C ALA A 15 11.34 20.44 23.67
N SER A 16 11.60 20.65 22.37
CA SER A 16 11.35 21.92 21.67
C SER A 16 9.90 22.09 21.20
N LEU A 17 9.05 21.07 21.32
CA LEU A 17 7.60 21.17 21.12
C LEU A 17 6.89 21.68 22.38
N ASN A 18 5.68 22.18 22.20
CA ASN A 18 4.80 22.54 23.30
C ASN A 18 4.48 21.29 24.13
N GLU A 19 4.26 21.49 25.43
CA GLU A 19 3.95 20.41 26.37
C GLU A 19 2.71 19.60 25.94
N SER A 20 1.66 20.28 25.48
CA SER A 20 0.43 19.65 24.96
C SER A 20 0.71 18.67 23.81
N ASP A 21 1.48 19.12 22.82
CA ASP A 21 1.74 18.34 21.61
C ASP A 21 2.67 17.16 21.91
N ARG A 22 3.62 17.37 22.83
CA ARG A 22 4.54 16.35 23.30
C ARG A 22 3.82 15.25 24.07
N GLU A 23 2.92 15.62 24.99
CA GLU A 23 2.12 14.65 25.76
C GLU A 23 1.19 13.85 24.87
N GLU A 24 0.46 14.49 23.95
CA GLU A 24 -0.44 13.82 23.01
C GLU A 24 0.32 12.79 22.17
N LEU A 25 1.49 13.18 21.65
CA LEU A 25 2.30 12.29 20.83
C LEU A 25 2.86 11.12 21.66
N LEU A 26 3.35 11.38 22.88
CA LEU A 26 3.81 10.34 23.79
C LEU A 26 2.69 9.34 24.12
N GLU A 27 1.46 9.82 24.30
CA GLU A 27 0.29 8.97 24.56
C GLU A 27 -0.02 8.07 23.36
N ASP A 28 -0.01 8.61 22.13
CA ASP A 28 -0.21 7.84 20.91
C ASP A 28 0.84 6.71 20.76
N TYR A 29 2.11 6.98 21.06
CA TYR A 29 3.14 5.94 21.05
C TYR A 29 2.97 4.93 22.17
N GLN A 30 2.59 5.36 23.38
CA GLN A 30 2.27 4.44 24.48
C GLN A 30 1.13 3.48 24.13
N GLU A 31 0.10 3.96 23.43
CA GLU A 31 -1.00 3.15 22.95
C GLU A 31 -0.54 2.11 21.92
N HIS A 32 0.38 2.50 21.03
CA HIS A 32 1.01 1.59 20.07
C HIS A 32 1.79 0.46 20.76
N PHE A 33 2.55 0.78 21.80
CA PHE A 33 3.23 -0.24 22.62
C PHE A 33 2.25 -1.15 23.35
N ARG A 34 1.16 -0.59 23.89
CA ARG A 34 0.12 -1.37 24.57
C ARG A 34 -0.56 -2.35 23.61
N SER A 35 -0.91 -1.87 22.42
CA SER A 35 -1.54 -2.68 21.36
C SER A 35 -0.59 -3.77 20.85
N GLY A 36 0.68 -3.43 20.58
CA GLY A 36 1.69 -4.42 20.16
C GLY A 36 1.95 -5.49 21.21
N LYS A 37 1.95 -5.11 22.50
CA LYS A 37 2.07 -6.07 23.61
C LYS A 37 0.86 -6.97 23.74
N ALA A 38 -0.35 -6.45 23.50
CA ALA A 38 -1.58 -7.25 23.47
C ALA A 38 -1.60 -8.25 22.30
N GLU A 39 -0.94 -7.93 21.19
CA GLU A 39 -0.72 -8.83 20.06
C GLU A 39 0.39 -9.88 20.31
N GLY A 40 1.08 -9.82 21.45
CA GLY A 40 2.13 -10.76 21.82
C GLY A 40 3.52 -10.45 21.24
N LYS A 41 3.73 -9.24 20.69
CA LYS A 41 5.03 -8.79 20.19
C LYS A 41 5.93 -8.34 21.34
N SER A 42 7.24 -8.51 21.18
CA SER A 42 8.21 -7.98 22.14
C SER A 42 8.36 -6.46 21.99
N GLU A 43 8.81 -5.78 23.05
CA GLU A 43 9.04 -4.33 23.00
C GLU A 43 10.09 -3.97 21.92
N GLU A 44 11.09 -4.82 21.74
CA GLU A 44 12.11 -4.64 20.70
C GLU A 44 11.52 -4.73 19.29
N GLU A 45 10.59 -5.67 19.04
CA GLU A 45 9.91 -5.78 17.74
C GLU A 45 9.02 -4.56 17.46
N ILE A 46 8.36 -4.05 18.50
CA ILE A 46 7.54 -2.85 18.39
C ILE A 46 8.44 -1.64 18.07
N VAL A 47 9.54 -1.44 18.80
CA VAL A 47 10.53 -0.40 18.49
C VAL A 47 11.08 -0.56 17.08
N LEU A 48 11.42 -1.79 16.65
CA LEU A 48 11.93 -2.04 15.30
C LEU A 48 10.91 -1.64 14.23
N SER A 49 9.61 -1.82 14.51
CA SER A 49 8.53 -1.45 13.61
C SER A 49 8.23 0.06 13.60
N LEU A 50 8.47 0.75 14.72
CA LEU A 50 8.31 2.20 14.87
C LEU A 50 9.53 2.98 14.33
N GLY A 51 10.72 2.39 14.39
CA GLY A 51 11.98 3.03 14.00
C GLY A 51 12.74 3.62 15.18
N THR A 52 13.53 4.67 14.93
CA THR A 52 14.33 5.31 15.97
C THR A 52 13.65 6.58 16.51
N PRO A 53 13.74 6.88 17.83
CA PRO A 53 13.22 8.13 18.38
C PRO A 53 13.74 9.37 17.65
N LYS A 54 15.00 9.29 17.17
CA LYS A 54 15.64 10.34 16.37
C LYS A 54 14.92 10.63 15.06
N SER A 55 14.68 9.59 14.24
CA SER A 55 14.02 9.77 12.95
C SER A 55 12.61 10.30 13.12
N ILE A 56 11.86 9.78 14.11
CA ILE A 56 10.51 10.24 14.42
C ILE A 56 10.49 11.72 14.79
N ALA A 57 11.41 12.16 15.65
CA ALA A 57 11.50 13.58 16.01
C ALA A 57 11.84 14.46 14.80
N GLU A 58 12.81 14.06 13.97
CA GLU A 58 13.18 14.79 12.76
C GLU A 58 12.01 14.90 11.76
N ASP A 59 11.23 13.82 11.59
CA ASP A 59 10.05 13.82 10.71
C ASP A 59 8.99 14.82 11.21
N ILE A 60 8.72 14.84 12.52
CA ILE A 60 7.74 15.76 13.14
C ILE A 60 8.18 17.23 12.98
N PHE A 61 9.46 17.53 13.18
CA PHE A 61 9.97 18.90 12.97
C PHE A 61 9.91 19.31 11.50
N THR A 62 10.26 18.40 10.58
CA THR A 62 10.25 18.66 9.14
C THR A 62 8.83 18.91 8.64
N GLU A 63 7.85 18.10 9.03
CA GLU A 63 6.45 18.29 8.68
C GLU A 63 5.93 19.64 9.20
N ARG A 64 6.32 20.02 10.43
CA ARG A 64 5.93 21.31 11.00
C ARG A 64 6.60 22.50 10.30
N GLU A 65 7.83 22.36 9.85
CA GLU A 65 8.55 23.39 9.12
C GLU A 65 8.01 23.59 7.70
N GLU A 66 7.61 22.50 7.04
CA GLU A 66 6.94 22.53 5.73
C GLU A 66 5.59 23.27 5.80
N LEU A 67 4.83 23.08 6.89
CA LEU A 67 3.58 23.80 7.14
C LEU A 67 3.76 25.31 7.43
N LEU A 68 4.97 25.75 7.76
CA LEU A 68 5.30 27.17 8.00
C LEU A 68 5.81 27.89 6.74
N GLN A 69 6.00 27.18 5.62
CA GLN A 69 6.45 27.77 4.36
C GLN A 69 5.33 28.37 3.51
N ASP A 70 4.06 28.23 3.91
CA ASP A 70 2.95 28.97 3.30
C ASP A 70 2.90 30.42 3.86
N PRO A 71 3.05 31.47 3.03
CA PRO A 71 3.32 32.84 3.49
C PRO A 71 2.09 33.60 4.01
N ILE A 72 0.97 32.92 4.33
CA ILE A 72 -0.30 33.58 4.65
C ILE A 72 -0.92 33.02 5.94
N THR A 73 -0.33 33.33 7.12
CA THR A 73 -1.10 33.63 8.35
C THR A 73 -0.18 34.08 9.51
N PRO A 74 -0.41 35.24 10.15
CA PRO A 74 0.21 35.62 11.43
C PRO A 74 -0.29 34.72 12.57
N PRO A 75 0.49 34.54 13.66
CA PRO A 75 0.22 33.52 14.66
C PRO A 75 -0.78 34.03 15.71
N GLU A 76 -2.05 33.67 15.57
CA GLU A 76 -2.91 33.48 16.74
C GLU A 76 -3.45 32.05 16.71
N THR A 77 -2.99 31.24 17.67
CA THR A 77 -3.42 29.87 17.93
C THR A 77 -3.35 28.93 16.73
N TYR A 78 -2.16 28.37 16.50
CA TYR A 78 -1.94 27.37 15.47
C TYR A 78 -2.58 26.03 15.91
N TYR A 79 -3.84 25.83 15.54
CA TYR A 79 -4.50 24.53 15.58
C TYR A 79 -4.04 23.75 14.35
N VAL A 80 -3.30 22.65 14.56
CA VAL A 80 -2.86 21.74 13.48
C VAL A 80 -4.04 20.81 13.14
N PRO A 81 -4.68 20.91 11.96
CA PRO A 81 -5.65 19.89 11.57
C PRO A 81 -4.89 18.57 11.31
N ARG A 82 -5.11 17.57 12.18
CA ARG A 82 -4.59 16.19 12.05
C ARG A 82 -5.03 15.62 10.70
N LYS A 83 -4.13 15.56 9.71
CA LYS A 83 -4.34 14.72 8.53
C LYS A 83 -4.28 13.26 8.99
N PRO A 84 -5.21 12.38 8.55
CA PRO A 84 -5.18 10.98 8.92
C PRO A 84 -3.84 10.40 8.47
N THR A 85 -3.07 9.94 9.46
CA THR A 85 -1.74 9.39 9.30
C THR A 85 -1.84 8.20 8.33
N THR A 86 -1.50 8.45 7.07
CA THR A 86 -1.42 7.37 6.08
C THR A 86 -0.09 6.68 6.30
N LYS A 87 -0.10 5.84 7.35
CA LYS A 87 0.77 4.71 7.64
C LYS A 87 1.88 4.55 6.61
N GLU A 88 3.05 5.07 6.97
CA GLU A 88 4.34 4.82 6.34
C GLU A 88 4.40 3.34 5.92
N ARG A 89 4.37 3.15 4.60
CA ARG A 89 4.33 1.84 3.99
C ARG A 89 5.64 1.15 4.29
N THR A 90 5.60 0.21 5.24
CA THR A 90 6.65 -0.77 5.44
C THR A 90 7.08 -1.34 4.08
N PRO A 91 8.36 -1.69 3.87
CA PRO A 91 8.82 -2.23 2.59
C PRO A 91 7.99 -3.45 2.15
N GLY A 92 7.47 -4.23 3.12
CA GLY A 92 6.52 -5.32 2.88
C GLY A 92 5.17 -4.86 2.32
N LEU A 93 4.61 -3.73 2.76
CA LEU A 93 3.36 -3.22 2.22
C LEU A 93 3.52 -2.71 0.78
N ARG A 94 4.67 -2.10 0.43
CA ARG A 94 4.95 -1.71 -0.97
C ARG A 94 5.08 -2.94 -1.87
N VAL A 95 5.78 -3.99 -1.41
CA VAL A 95 5.92 -5.25 -2.16
C VAL A 95 4.58 -5.97 -2.29
N LEU A 96 3.76 -6.01 -1.24
CA LEU A 96 2.42 -6.61 -1.26
C LEU A 96 1.47 -5.85 -2.21
N LEU A 97 1.53 -4.51 -2.22
CA LEU A 97 0.77 -3.70 -3.17
C LEU A 97 1.22 -3.93 -4.62
N LEU A 98 2.52 -4.08 -4.89
CA LEU A 98 3.03 -4.39 -6.23
C LEU A 98 2.65 -5.81 -6.68
N ILE A 99 2.78 -6.82 -5.81
CA ILE A 99 2.33 -8.19 -6.07
C ILE A 99 0.82 -8.19 -6.33
N GLY A 100 0.05 -7.52 -5.49
CA GLY A 100 -1.40 -7.43 -5.60
C GLY A 100 -1.83 -6.76 -6.90
N LEU A 101 -1.14 -5.70 -7.32
CA LEU A 101 -1.44 -4.98 -8.55
C LEU A 101 -1.14 -5.83 -9.80
N ILE A 102 -0.01 -6.54 -9.83
CA ILE A 102 0.34 -7.46 -10.93
C ILE A 102 -0.65 -8.63 -11.00
N PHE A 103 -1.02 -9.19 -9.84
CA PHE A 103 -2.01 -10.27 -9.78
C PHE A 103 -3.39 -9.81 -10.27
N LEU A 104 -3.84 -8.63 -9.85
CA LEU A 104 -5.12 -8.04 -10.26
C LEU A 104 -5.15 -7.78 -11.78
N ASP A 105 -4.07 -7.23 -12.32
CA ASP A 105 -3.93 -6.98 -13.77
C ASP A 105 -4.00 -8.31 -14.55
N LEU A 106 -3.31 -9.35 -14.08
CA LEU A 106 -3.30 -10.66 -14.74
C LEU A 106 -4.67 -11.36 -14.71
N VAL A 107 -5.36 -11.33 -13.56
CA VAL A 107 -6.72 -11.88 -13.41
C VAL A 107 -7.72 -11.17 -14.33
N LEU A 108 -7.54 -9.86 -14.56
CA LEU A 108 -8.41 -9.10 -15.45
C LEU A 108 -8.06 -9.31 -16.93
N LEU A 109 -6.77 -9.37 -17.27
CA LEU A 109 -6.28 -9.42 -18.64
C LEU A 109 -6.41 -10.80 -19.29
N ILE A 110 -6.16 -11.89 -18.55
CA ILE A 110 -6.23 -13.27 -19.07
C ILE A 110 -7.60 -13.63 -19.66
N PRO A 111 -8.75 -13.42 -18.97
CA PRO A 111 -10.05 -13.82 -19.51
C PRO A 111 -10.45 -12.98 -20.74
N VAL A 112 -10.07 -11.70 -20.78
CA VAL A 112 -10.32 -10.81 -21.92
C VAL A 112 -9.48 -11.26 -23.12
N GLY A 113 -8.19 -11.51 -22.91
CA GLY A 113 -7.31 -12.04 -23.95
C GLY A 113 -7.79 -13.39 -24.48
N PHE A 114 -8.22 -14.28 -23.59
CA PHE A 114 -8.77 -15.59 -23.94
C PHE A 114 -10.06 -15.47 -24.74
N ALA A 115 -10.96 -14.56 -24.39
CA ALA A 115 -12.21 -14.35 -25.14
C ALA A 115 -11.95 -13.88 -26.57
N VAL A 116 -11.01 -12.94 -26.76
CA VAL A 116 -10.62 -12.46 -28.10
C VAL A 116 -9.96 -13.57 -28.90
N TRP A 117 -9.03 -14.31 -28.29
CA TRP A 117 -8.38 -15.46 -28.91
C TRP A 117 -9.39 -16.56 -29.30
N SER A 118 -10.35 -16.86 -28.43
CA SER A 118 -11.41 -17.84 -28.69
C SER A 118 -12.29 -17.42 -29.86
N PHE A 119 -12.61 -16.12 -29.98
CA PHE A 119 -13.41 -15.61 -31.09
C PHE A 119 -12.67 -15.73 -32.43
N VAL A 120 -11.39 -15.39 -32.45
CA VAL A 120 -10.54 -15.53 -33.64
C VAL A 120 -10.39 -17.01 -34.03
N TYR A 121 -10.12 -17.87 -33.05
CA TYR A 121 -10.01 -19.31 -33.28
C TYR A 121 -11.31 -19.89 -33.85
N PHE A 122 -12.47 -19.52 -33.29
CA PHE A 122 -13.78 -19.94 -33.79
C PHE A 122 -14.05 -19.49 -35.23
N ALA A 123 -13.75 -18.23 -35.57
CA ALA A 123 -13.87 -17.71 -36.93
C ALA A 123 -12.94 -18.44 -37.92
N MET A 124 -11.75 -18.82 -37.47
CA MET A 124 -10.81 -19.60 -38.28
C MET A 124 -11.30 -21.04 -38.51
N VAL A 125 -11.81 -21.71 -37.46
CA VAL A 125 -12.34 -23.09 -37.54
C VAL A 125 -13.56 -23.15 -38.45
N THR A 126 -14.53 -22.26 -38.29
CA THR A 126 -15.72 -22.18 -39.14
C THR A 126 -15.37 -21.95 -40.62
N ARG A 127 -14.32 -21.16 -40.90
CA ARG A 127 -13.81 -20.92 -42.25
C ARG A 127 -12.97 -22.08 -42.80
N TRP A 128 -12.45 -22.96 -41.94
CA TRP A 128 -11.73 -24.17 -42.34
C TRP A 128 -12.70 -25.28 -42.78
N ASP A 129 -13.83 -25.42 -42.08
CA ASP A 129 -14.86 -26.42 -42.37
C ASP A 129 -15.54 -26.22 -43.74
N ALA A 130 -15.73 -24.96 -44.15
CA ALA A 130 -16.31 -24.61 -45.45
C ALA A 130 -15.46 -24.98 -46.67
N ARG A 131 -14.19 -25.41 -46.49
CA ARG A 131 -13.29 -25.84 -47.58
C ARG A 131 -13.18 -27.35 -47.72
N PHE A 132 -13.88 -28.13 -46.90
CA PHE A 132 -13.75 -29.59 -46.81
C PHE A 132 -15.07 -30.34 -47.04
N ILE A 133 -15.94 -29.83 -47.92
CA ILE A 133 -16.98 -30.67 -48.54
C ILE A 133 -16.40 -31.23 -49.85
N PRO A 134 -15.81 -32.45 -49.87
CA PRO A 134 -15.54 -33.10 -51.13
C PRO A 134 -16.89 -33.42 -51.75
N THR A 135 -17.18 -32.84 -52.91
CA THR A 135 -18.27 -33.26 -53.78
C THR A 135 -18.04 -34.72 -54.14
N ILE A 136 -18.64 -35.64 -53.41
CA ILE A 136 -18.66 -37.06 -53.75
C ILE A 136 -19.59 -37.20 -54.96
N SER A 137 -19.05 -36.98 -56.16
CA SER A 137 -19.70 -37.41 -57.40
C SER A 137 -19.52 -38.93 -57.50
N SER A 138 -20.55 -39.69 -57.13
CA SER A 138 -20.59 -41.12 -57.38
C SER A 138 -20.79 -41.39 -58.89
N PRO A 139 -20.04 -42.33 -59.48
CA PRO A 139 -20.33 -42.82 -60.82
C PRO A 139 -21.35 -43.97 -60.71
N LEU A 140 -22.58 -43.75 -61.14
CA LEU A 140 -23.51 -44.81 -61.53
C LEU A 140 -23.77 -44.62 -63.02
N SER A 141 -23.14 -45.39 -63.91
CA SER A 141 -23.29 -46.83 -64.19
C SER A 141 -23.92 -46.92 -65.59
N THR A 142 -23.05 -47.23 -66.56
CA THR A 142 -23.37 -47.97 -67.77
C THR A 142 -24.48 -48.99 -67.52
N ILE A 143 -25.59 -48.88 -68.25
CA ILE A 143 -26.27 -49.90 -69.06
C ILE A 143 -27.46 -49.21 -69.76
#